data_AF-A0A2X3FNT9-F1
#
_entry.id   AF-A0A2X3FNT9-F1
#
_cell.length_a   1.000
_cell.length_b   1.000
_cell.length_c   1.000
_cell.angle_alpha   90.00
_cell.angle_beta   90.00
_cell.angle_gamma   90.00
#
_symmetry.space_group_name_H-M   'P 1'
#
loop_
_entity.id
_entity.type
_entity.pdbx_description
1 polymer ?
#
loop_
_entity_poly.entity_id
_entity_poly.type
_entity_poly.pdbx_seq_one_letter_code
_entity_poly.pdbx_strand_id
1 'polypeptide(L)'
;MTTLKPLLARNRSWALQKCQHDPDYFEKWIDGQRPHSLWIGCSDSRVPAEVLTGSQPGELFVHRNIANMLDPADDNVMSVLQYALHYLEVERVVLCGHYGCGGVQAALSLPTLPLAQESSALARRIGQLRHTLHHEIVQIADDCCIAASPRRQHQRQRQRGAFSPCAGRPGGSQRSRPVRPSAGE
;
A
#
# COMPACT_ATOMS: atom_id res chain seq x y z
N MET A 1 -16.28 16.72 -6.53
CA MET A 1 -15.92 16.47 -5.11
C MET A 1 -17.06 15.73 -4.43
N THR A 2 -16.84 14.52 -3.93
CA THR A 2 -17.88 13.83 -3.15
C THR A 2 -17.98 14.49 -1.78
N THR A 3 -19.12 15.14 -1.52
CA THR A 3 -19.44 15.68 -0.20
C THR A 3 -19.63 14.53 0.82
N LEU A 4 -19.58 14.84 2.12
CA LEU A 4 -19.75 13.85 3.20
C LEU A 4 -21.04 13.02 3.06
N LYS A 5 -22.12 13.66 2.59
CA LYS A 5 -23.45 13.04 2.43
C LYS A 5 -23.43 11.81 1.50
N PRO A 6 -22.92 11.91 0.25
CA PRO A 6 -22.71 10.75 -0.63
C PRO A 6 -21.92 9.60 -0.02
N LEU A 7 -20.88 9.87 0.79
CA LEU A 7 -20.08 8.80 1.41
C LEU A 7 -20.91 8.03 2.44
N LEU A 8 -21.66 8.73 3.29
CA LEU A 8 -22.56 8.11 4.27
C LEU A 8 -23.69 7.34 3.58
N ALA A 9 -24.24 7.86 2.48
CA ALA A 9 -25.26 7.17 1.70
C ALA A 9 -24.72 5.86 1.11
N ARG A 10 -23.51 5.87 0.54
CA ARG A 10 -22.84 4.66 0.01
C ARG A 10 -22.58 3.63 1.11
N ASN A 11 -22.15 4.06 2.30
CA ASN A 11 -21.97 3.15 3.44
C ASN A 11 -23.30 2.47 3.83
N ARG A 12 -24.40 3.24 3.92
CA ARG A 12 -25.73 2.67 4.20
C ARG A 12 -26.17 1.68 3.13
N SER A 13 -26.02 2.04 1.85
CA SER A 13 -26.35 1.14 0.74
C SER A 13 -25.52 -0.14 0.77
N TRP A 14 -24.22 -0.04 1.04
CA TRP A 14 -23.33 -1.19 1.20
C TRP A 14 -23.79 -2.11 2.34
N ALA A 15 -24.11 -1.55 3.52
CA ALA A 15 -24.57 -2.34 4.66
C ALA A 15 -25.89 -3.08 4.36
N LEU A 16 -26.85 -2.38 3.72
CA LEU A 16 -28.12 -2.99 3.30
C LEU A 16 -27.92 -4.12 2.29
N GLN A 17 -27.03 -3.93 1.30
CA GLN A 17 -26.72 -4.96 0.31
C GLN A 17 -26.09 -6.21 0.96
N LYS A 18 -25.24 -6.02 1.98
CA LYS A 18 -24.68 -7.15 2.74
C LYS A 18 -25.76 -7.94 3.47
N CYS A 19 -26.65 -7.26 4.20
CA CYS A 19 -27.78 -7.91 4.89
C CYS A 19 -28.80 -8.55 3.93
N GLN A 20 -29.01 -7.98 2.73
CA GLN A 20 -29.88 -8.58 1.73
C GLN A 20 -29.33 -9.90 1.19
N HIS A 21 -28.00 -10.01 1.07
CA HIS A 21 -27.34 -11.22 0.61
C HIS A 21 -27.19 -12.26 1.73
N ASP A 22 -26.95 -11.78 2.95
CA ASP A 22 -26.64 -12.58 4.13
C ASP A 22 -27.22 -11.86 5.36
N PRO A 23 -28.42 -12.24 5.82
CA PRO A 23 -29.10 -11.56 6.94
C PRO A 23 -28.24 -11.49 8.21
N ASP A 24 -27.42 -12.52 8.44
CA ASP A 24 -26.58 -12.68 9.62
C ASP A 24 -25.15 -12.14 9.40
N TYR A 25 -24.92 -11.38 8.32
CA TYR A 25 -23.58 -10.91 7.91
C TYR A 25 -22.81 -10.22 9.03
N PHE A 26 -23.47 -9.34 9.79
CA PHE A 26 -22.84 -8.60 10.88
C PHE A 26 -22.73 -9.40 12.17
N GLU A 27 -23.62 -10.38 12.39
CA GLU A 27 -23.58 -11.23 13.59
C GLU A 27 -22.30 -12.07 13.63
N LYS A 28 -21.78 -12.47 12.46
CA LYS A 28 -20.52 -13.21 12.31
C LYS A 28 -19.29 -12.50 12.90
N TRP A 29 -19.35 -11.19 13.09
CA TRP A 29 -18.21 -10.37 13.50
C TRP A 29 -18.40 -9.70 14.87
N ILE A 30 -19.53 -9.97 15.55
CA ILE A 30 -19.87 -9.28 16.81
C ILE A 30 -18.99 -9.75 17.98
N ASP A 31 -18.55 -11.00 17.95
CA ASP A 31 -17.76 -11.62 19.02
C ASP A 31 -16.26 -11.27 18.98
N GLY A 32 -15.87 -10.42 18.03
CA GLY A 32 -14.52 -9.88 17.90
C GLY A 32 -13.79 -10.27 16.61
N GLN A 33 -12.55 -9.80 16.48
CA GLN A 33 -11.70 -10.05 15.33
C GLN A 33 -10.72 -11.19 15.60
N ARG A 34 -10.37 -11.95 14.55
CA ARG A 34 -9.31 -12.98 14.58
C ARG A 34 -8.50 -12.93 13.28
N PRO A 35 -7.72 -11.85 13.07
CA PRO A 35 -6.98 -11.70 11.84
C PRO A 35 -5.83 -12.70 11.76
N HIS A 36 -5.67 -13.34 10.61
CA HIS A 36 -4.57 -14.28 10.38
C HIS A 36 -3.25 -13.54 10.08
N SER A 37 -3.31 -12.25 9.70
CA SER A 37 -2.13 -11.49 9.30
C SER A 37 -2.22 -10.00 9.59
N LEU A 38 -1.09 -9.40 9.96
CA LEU A 38 -0.87 -7.96 9.96
C LEU A 38 -0.41 -7.51 8.57
N TRP A 39 -1.10 -6.55 7.97
CA TRP A 39 -0.72 -5.91 6.72
C TRP A 39 -0.24 -4.48 6.97
N ILE A 40 1.02 -4.20 6.66
CA ILE A 40 1.61 -2.85 6.72
C ILE A 40 1.76 -2.34 5.28
N GLY A 41 1.00 -1.32 4.91
CA GLY A 41 0.95 -0.78 3.55
C GLY A 41 1.07 0.74 3.48
N CYS A 42 1.04 1.27 2.25
CA CYS A 42 1.06 2.71 2.03
C CYS A 42 -0.34 3.31 2.17
N SER A 43 -0.44 4.56 2.64
CA SER A 43 -1.68 5.35 2.62
C SER A 43 -2.18 5.70 1.21
N ASP A 44 -1.47 5.33 0.15
CA ASP A 44 -1.89 5.53 -1.24
C ASP A 44 -3.28 4.94 -1.51
N SER A 45 -4.20 5.76 -2.03
CA SER A 45 -5.62 5.42 -2.18
C SER A 45 -5.88 4.27 -3.16
N ARG A 46 -4.90 3.88 -3.97
CA ARG A 46 -5.01 2.80 -4.95
C ARG A 46 -4.71 1.42 -4.37
N VAL A 47 -4.23 1.33 -3.13
CA VAL A 47 -3.82 0.06 -2.50
C VAL A 47 -4.58 -0.28 -1.21
N PRO A 48 -5.92 -0.37 -1.23
CA PRO A 48 -6.70 -0.92 -0.11
C PRO A 48 -6.43 -2.43 0.04
N ALA A 49 -5.95 -2.86 1.22
CA ALA A 49 -5.42 -4.21 1.44
C ALA A 49 -6.48 -5.30 1.21
N GLU A 50 -7.66 -5.11 1.80
CA GLU A 50 -8.78 -6.06 1.78
C GLU A 50 -9.30 -6.27 0.35
N VAL A 51 -9.38 -5.19 -0.44
CA VAL A 51 -9.81 -5.26 -1.84
C VAL A 51 -8.78 -5.98 -2.70
N LEU A 52 -7.49 -5.70 -2.49
CA LEU A 52 -6.42 -6.30 -3.29
C LEU A 52 -6.24 -7.80 -3.03
N THR A 53 -6.56 -8.24 -1.82
CA THR A 53 -6.40 -9.63 -1.36
C THR A 53 -7.70 -10.43 -1.42
N GLY A 54 -8.84 -9.77 -1.57
CA GLY A 54 -10.16 -10.40 -1.49
C GLY A 54 -10.55 -10.78 -0.06
N SER A 55 -9.86 -10.24 0.95
CA SER A 55 -10.11 -10.54 2.36
C SER A 55 -11.43 -9.96 2.85
N GLN A 56 -12.08 -10.70 3.74
CA GLN A 56 -13.28 -10.29 4.46
C GLN A 56 -12.93 -9.45 5.69
N PRO A 57 -13.91 -8.73 6.28
CA PRO A 57 -13.72 -8.07 7.57
C PRO A 57 -13.15 -9.03 8.61
N GLY A 58 -12.22 -8.55 9.45
CA GLY A 58 -11.65 -9.36 10.53
C GLY A 58 -10.54 -10.34 10.14
N GLU A 59 -10.27 -10.56 8.85
CA GLU A 59 -9.20 -11.46 8.38
C GLU A 59 -7.81 -10.78 8.39
N LEU A 60 -7.76 -9.47 8.15
CA LEU A 60 -6.53 -8.68 8.14
C LEU A 60 -6.55 -7.61 9.24
N PHE A 61 -5.43 -7.48 9.96
CA PHE A 61 -5.15 -6.33 10.81
C PHE A 61 -4.30 -5.35 10.03
N VAL A 62 -4.80 -4.15 9.73
CA VAL A 62 -4.19 -3.28 8.71
C VAL A 62 -3.60 -2.01 9.31
N HIS A 63 -2.34 -1.75 9.02
CA HIS A 63 -1.67 -0.47 9.27
C HIS A 63 -1.26 0.20 7.97
N ARG A 64 -1.45 1.52 7.88
CA ARG A 64 -1.11 2.29 6.68
C ARG A 64 -0.48 3.62 7.04
N ASN A 65 0.69 3.89 6.50
CA ASN A 65 1.36 5.19 6.63
C ASN A 65 2.02 5.61 5.29
N ILE A 66 2.59 6.81 5.25
CA ILE A 66 3.27 7.30 4.05
C ILE A 66 4.49 6.41 3.77
N ALA A 67 4.51 5.79 2.58
CA ALA A 67 5.56 4.90 2.11
C ALA A 67 5.82 3.66 2.99
N ASN A 68 4.78 3.15 3.68
CA ASN A 68 4.81 1.87 4.40
C ASN A 68 6.05 1.70 5.30
N MET A 69 6.41 2.77 6.01
CA MET A 69 7.62 2.85 6.81
C MET A 69 7.47 2.12 8.14
N LEU A 70 8.54 1.46 8.55
CA LEU A 70 8.70 0.87 9.87
C LEU A 70 9.84 1.60 10.57
N ASP A 71 9.50 2.38 11.58
CA ASP A 71 10.46 3.08 12.42
C ASP A 71 10.29 2.57 13.87
N PRO A 72 11.33 1.97 14.47
CA PRO A 72 11.30 1.56 15.87
C PRO A 72 11.02 2.70 16.85
N ALA A 73 11.28 3.96 16.47
CA ALA A 73 10.97 5.14 17.28
C ALA A 73 9.55 5.69 17.07
N ASP A 74 8.75 5.11 16.17
CA ASP A 74 7.38 5.53 15.88
C ASP A 74 6.38 4.68 16.66
N ASP A 75 5.90 5.21 17.79
CA ASP A 75 4.92 4.55 18.66
C ASP A 75 3.65 4.13 17.92
N ASN A 76 3.28 4.80 16.82
CA ASN A 76 2.11 4.42 16.04
C ASN A 76 2.28 3.02 15.42
N VAL A 77 3.36 2.80 14.67
CA VAL A 77 3.59 1.48 14.06
C VAL A 77 4.01 0.44 15.08
N MET A 78 4.76 0.83 16.11
CA MET A 78 5.21 -0.11 17.13
C MET A 78 4.07 -0.61 18.02
N SER A 79 3.10 0.25 18.37
CA SER A 79 1.91 -0.17 19.12
C SER A 79 1.03 -1.12 18.29
N VAL A 80 0.84 -0.85 16.99
CA VAL A 80 0.12 -1.76 16.08
C VAL A 80 0.84 -3.12 15.99
N LEU A 81 2.17 -3.11 15.79
CA LEU A 81 2.95 -4.34 15.69
C LEU A 81 2.88 -5.16 16.99
N GLN A 82 3.04 -4.51 18.14
CA GLN A 82 2.94 -5.18 19.45
C GLN A 82 1.54 -5.75 19.67
N TYR A 83 0.49 -5.00 19.35
CA TYR A 83 -0.88 -5.49 19.49
C TYR A 83 -1.14 -6.71 18.59
N ALA A 84 -0.72 -6.63 17.32
CA ALA A 84 -0.88 -7.72 16.37
C ALA A 84 -0.18 -9.00 16.83
N LEU A 85 1.05 -8.89 17.34
CA LEU A 85 1.86 -10.05 17.72
C LEU A 85 1.47 -10.62 19.09
N HIS A 86 1.24 -9.78 20.10
CA HIS A 86 1.07 -10.23 21.49
C HIS A 86 -0.38 -10.38 21.94
N TYR A 87 -1.32 -9.71 21.26
CA TYR A 87 -2.74 -9.70 21.68
C TYR A 87 -3.65 -10.36 20.64
N LEU A 88 -3.35 -10.20 19.35
CA LEU A 88 -4.07 -10.86 18.27
C LEU A 88 -3.39 -12.14 17.78
N GLU A 89 -2.13 -12.36 18.17
CA GLU A 89 -1.33 -13.54 17.81
C GLU A 89 -1.35 -13.86 16.31
N VAL A 90 -1.24 -12.82 15.47
CA VAL A 90 -1.30 -13.00 14.01
C VAL A 90 -0.17 -13.90 13.53
N GLU A 91 -0.47 -14.81 12.61
CA GLU A 91 0.51 -15.79 12.12
C GLU A 91 1.58 -15.17 11.23
N ARG A 92 1.27 -14.06 10.55
CA ARG A 92 2.13 -13.46 9.52
C ARG A 92 2.09 -11.94 9.57
N VAL A 93 3.23 -11.34 9.26
CA VAL A 93 3.35 -9.89 9.00
C VAL A 93 3.72 -9.69 7.54
N VAL A 94 2.92 -8.91 6.82
CA VAL A 94 3.10 -8.58 5.42
C VAL A 94 3.46 -7.10 5.31
N LEU A 95 4.65 -6.81 4.77
CA LEU A 95 5.04 -5.47 4.37
C LEU A 95 4.79 -5.29 2.87
N CYS A 96 3.89 -4.40 2.50
CA CYS A 96 3.49 -4.20 1.11
C CYS A 96 3.84 -2.81 0.59
N GLY A 97 4.82 -2.78 -0.32
CA GLY A 97 5.12 -1.60 -1.13
C GLY A 97 4.26 -1.54 -2.40
N HIS A 98 4.32 -0.41 -3.10
CA HIS A 98 3.64 -0.25 -4.38
C HIS A 98 4.46 0.61 -5.35
N TYR A 99 4.24 0.37 -6.65
CA TYR A 99 4.89 1.16 -7.69
C TYR A 99 4.34 2.58 -7.72
N GLY A 100 5.22 3.53 -8.09
CA GLY A 100 4.87 4.96 -8.15
C GLY A 100 4.48 5.54 -6.80
N CYS A 101 5.13 5.10 -5.72
CA CYS A 101 4.90 5.63 -4.38
C CYS A 101 5.36 7.08 -4.26
N GLY A 102 4.41 7.98 -4.00
CA GLY A 102 4.69 9.41 -3.87
C GLY A 102 5.65 9.73 -2.72
N GLY A 103 5.58 8.99 -1.60
CA GLY A 103 6.53 9.17 -0.49
C GLY A 103 7.96 8.77 -0.84
N VAL A 104 8.14 7.66 -1.57
CA VAL A 104 9.46 7.25 -2.08
C VAL A 104 9.97 8.27 -3.10
N GLN A 105 9.13 8.74 -4.02
CA GLN A 105 9.50 9.79 -4.97
C GLN A 105 9.90 11.09 -4.28
N ALA A 106 9.17 11.49 -3.23
CA ALA A 106 9.54 12.65 -2.42
C ALA A 106 10.89 12.46 -1.71
N ALA A 107 11.20 11.26 -1.21
CA ALA A 107 12.50 10.97 -0.61
C ALA A 107 13.65 11.05 -1.63
N LEU A 108 13.42 10.59 -2.87
CA LEU A 108 14.39 10.70 -3.97
C LEU A 108 14.68 12.16 -4.34
N SER A 109 13.64 12.99 -4.41
CA SER A 109 13.73 14.41 -4.79
C SER A 109 13.93 15.37 -3.62
N LEU A 110 14.04 14.89 -2.38
CA LEU A 110 13.95 15.72 -1.18
C LEU A 110 14.85 16.96 -1.21
N PRO A 111 16.16 16.89 -1.58
CA PRO A 111 17.03 18.08 -1.57
C PRO A 111 16.54 19.24 -2.44
N THR A 112 15.71 18.97 -3.46
CA THR A 112 15.18 19.99 -4.37
C THR A 112 13.73 20.39 -4.06
N LEU A 113 13.07 19.71 -3.12
CA LEU A 113 11.70 20.01 -2.73
C LEU A 113 11.66 21.06 -1.61
N PRO A 114 10.66 21.97 -1.59
CA PRO A 114 10.44 22.87 -0.45
C PRO A 114 10.33 22.13 0.90
N LEU A 115 9.81 20.90 0.85
CA LEU A 115 9.70 19.99 2.00
C LEU A 115 11.03 19.78 2.74
N ALA A 116 12.19 19.89 2.09
CA ALA A 116 13.50 19.77 2.76
C ALA A 116 13.79 20.86 3.79
N GLN A 117 13.14 22.02 3.67
CA GLN A 117 13.33 23.15 4.60
C GLN A 117 12.24 23.22 5.67
N GLU A 118 11.25 22.35 5.61
CA GLU A 118 10.16 22.33 6.59
C GLU A 118 10.56 21.56 7.85
N SER A 119 10.03 21.99 9.00
CA SER A 119 10.08 21.26 10.28
C SER A 119 8.82 20.44 10.54
N SER A 120 8.16 19.96 9.48
CA SER A 120 6.90 19.20 9.55
C SER A 120 7.14 17.71 9.88
N ALA A 121 6.10 17.03 10.38
CA ALA A 121 6.15 15.58 10.60
C ALA A 121 6.42 14.81 9.31
N LEU A 122 5.87 15.30 8.19
CA LEU A 122 6.12 14.74 6.86
C LEU A 122 7.58 14.92 6.43
N ALA A 123 8.15 16.12 6.60
CA ALA A 123 9.54 16.40 6.25
C ALA A 123 10.51 15.48 7.02
N ARG A 124 10.32 15.32 8.34
CA ARG A 124 11.10 14.38 9.15
C ARG A 124 11.00 12.95 8.63
N ARG A 125 9.78 12.47 8.35
CA ARG A 125 9.53 11.11 7.86
C ARG A 125 10.18 10.87 6.49
N ILE A 126 10.01 11.79 5.54
CA ILE A 126 10.60 11.66 4.20
C ILE A 126 12.14 11.78 4.25
N GLY A 127 12.68 12.62 5.14
CA GLY A 127 14.11 12.70 5.42
C GLY A 127 14.69 11.38 5.93
N GLN A 128 14.02 10.76 6.91
CA GLN A 128 14.41 9.44 7.43
C GLN A 128 14.31 8.35 6.38
N LEU A 129 13.27 8.35 5.54
CA LEU A 129 13.16 7.43 4.41
C LEU A 129 14.33 7.59 3.44
N ARG A 130 14.68 8.84 3.09
CA ARG A 130 15.84 9.12 2.23
C ARG A 130 17.13 8.60 2.86
N HIS A 131 17.33 8.83 4.17
CA HIS A 131 18.51 8.34 4.87
C HIS A 131 18.60 6.81 4.83
N THR A 132 17.49 6.13 5.09
CA THR A 132 17.40 4.65 5.04
C THR A 132 17.70 4.12 3.64
N LEU A 133 17.20 4.80 2.61
CA LEU A 133 17.40 4.42 1.21
C LEU A 133 18.74 4.92 0.64
N HIS A 134 19.57 5.65 1.40
CA HIS A 134 20.72 6.38 0.88
C HIS A 134 21.63 5.52 0.01
N HIS A 135 21.97 4.30 0.45
CA HIS A 135 22.81 3.38 -0.33
C HIS A 135 22.17 2.98 -1.67
N GLU A 136 20.86 2.73 -1.68
CA GLU A 136 20.13 2.38 -2.90
C GLU A 136 20.01 3.60 -3.83
N ILE A 137 19.81 4.79 -3.27
CA ILE A 137 19.72 6.06 -4.02
C ILE A 137 21.06 6.38 -4.69
N VAL A 138 22.17 6.23 -3.97
CA VAL A 138 23.52 6.45 -4.50
C VAL A 138 23.81 5.44 -5.61
N GLN A 139 23.51 4.15 -5.41
CA GLN A 139 23.66 3.14 -6.46
C GLN A 139 22.83 3.43 -7.71
N ILE A 140 21.58 3.89 -7.55
CA ILE A 140 20.74 4.29 -8.70
C ILE A 140 21.29 5.53 -9.39
N ALA A 141 21.84 6.49 -8.63
CA ALA A 141 22.48 7.67 -9.20
C ALA A 141 23.73 7.29 -10.02
N ASP A 142 24.58 6.43 -9.47
CA ASP A 142 25.79 5.94 -10.13
C ASP A 142 25.47 5.07 -11.36
N ASP A 143 24.46 4.20 -11.28
CA ASP A 143 23.97 3.39 -12.41
C ASP A 143 23.28 4.26 -13.48
N CYS A 144 22.64 5.38 -13.09
CA CYS A 144 22.12 6.35 -14.06
C CYS A 144 23.26 7.15 -14.73
N CYS A 145 24.40 7.32 -14.06
CA CYS A 145 25.63 7.83 -14.67
C CYS A 145 26.30 6.81 -15.59
N ILE A 146 26.05 5.50 -15.41
CA ILE A 146 26.47 4.41 -16.30
C ILE A 146 25.25 3.74 -16.97
N ALA A 147 24.60 4.47 -17.88
CA ALA A 147 23.66 3.97 -18.89
C ALA A 147 22.56 2.96 -18.45
N ALA A 148 21.34 3.48 -18.27
CA ALA A 148 20.03 2.88 -18.59
C ALA A 148 19.86 1.33 -18.56
N SER A 149 19.16 0.80 -17.53
CA SER A 149 18.19 -0.30 -17.73
C SER A 149 17.25 -0.53 -16.52
N PRO A 150 15.92 -0.46 -16.69
CA PRO A 150 14.92 -0.72 -15.63
C PRO A 150 14.90 -2.15 -15.06
N ARG A 151 15.75 -3.05 -15.54
CA ARG A 151 15.70 -4.47 -15.19
C ARG A 151 16.37 -4.83 -13.86
N ARG A 152 17.28 -3.98 -13.34
CA ARG A 152 18.10 -4.33 -12.17
C ARG A 152 17.42 -4.07 -10.81
N GLN A 153 16.44 -3.17 -10.76
CA GLN A 153 15.67 -2.89 -9.52
C GLN A 153 14.85 -4.10 -9.04
N HIS A 154 14.53 -5.03 -9.94
CA HIS A 154 13.66 -6.17 -9.65
C HIS A 154 14.32 -7.32 -8.88
N GLN A 155 15.65 -7.43 -8.89
CA GLN A 155 16.34 -8.65 -8.46
C GLN A 155 16.76 -8.62 -6.98
N ARG A 156 16.92 -7.43 -6.39
CA ARG A 156 17.39 -7.29 -4.99
C ARG A 156 16.27 -7.29 -3.95
N GLN A 157 15.06 -6.84 -4.28
CA GLN A 157 13.92 -6.82 -3.33
C GLN A 157 13.24 -8.20 -3.16
N ARG A 158 13.49 -9.17 -4.04
CA ARG A 158 12.93 -10.53 -3.94
C ARG A 158 13.59 -11.43 -2.89
N GLN A 159 14.78 -11.08 -2.39
CA GLN A 159 15.58 -11.97 -1.54
C GLN A 159 15.34 -11.80 -0.02
N ARG A 160 14.45 -10.90 0.42
CA ARG A 160 14.22 -10.61 1.85
C ARG A 160 12.76 -10.74 2.34
N GLY A 161 11.88 -11.38 1.57
CA GLY A 161 10.48 -11.57 1.93
C GLY A 161 9.60 -11.42 0.70
N ALA A 162 8.50 -12.16 0.64
CA ALA A 162 7.62 -12.20 -0.53
C ALA A 162 6.86 -10.87 -0.71
N PHE A 163 7.50 -9.88 -1.33
CA PHE A 163 6.85 -8.65 -1.78
C PHE A 163 6.05 -8.93 -3.06
N SER A 164 4.72 -8.94 -2.95
CA SER A 164 3.84 -8.93 -4.12
C SER A 164 3.65 -7.50 -4.62
N PRO A 165 3.94 -7.19 -5.90
CA PRO A 165 3.71 -5.85 -6.43
C PRO A 165 2.22 -5.57 -6.61
N CYS A 166 1.64 -4.71 -5.77
CA CYS A 166 0.20 -4.45 -5.74
C CYS A 166 -0.34 -3.43 -6.76
N ALA A 167 0.48 -2.83 -7.64
CA ALA A 167 -0.05 -1.83 -8.59
C ALA A 167 0.74 -1.83 -9.91
N GLY A 168 0.15 -2.37 -10.99
CA GLY A 168 0.77 -2.62 -12.31
C GLY A 168 1.90 -1.67 -12.77
N ARG A 169 2.89 -2.24 -13.45
CA ARG A 169 3.97 -1.49 -14.13
C ARG A 169 3.38 -0.37 -14.99
N PRO A 170 3.95 0.84 -15.01
CA PRO A 170 3.50 1.89 -15.93
C PRO A 170 3.75 1.45 -17.39
N GLY A 171 2.64 1.25 -18.11
CA GLY A 171 2.42 1.16 -19.56
C GLY A 171 3.59 0.83 -20.49
N GLY A 172 3.61 -0.41 -21.00
CA GLY A 172 4.04 -0.68 -22.37
C GLY A 172 2.85 -0.54 -23.32
N SER A 173 2.98 0.26 -24.37
CA SER A 173 1.89 0.57 -25.31
C SER A 173 1.34 -0.69 -25.98
N GLN A 174 0.10 -1.07 -25.65
CA GLN A 174 -0.65 -2.01 -26.48
C GLN A 174 -1.41 -1.20 -27.52
N ARG A 175 -0.95 -1.28 -28.78
CA ARG A 175 -1.71 -0.81 -29.94
C ARG A 175 -2.99 -1.65 -30.02
N SER A 176 -4.14 -1.00 -29.98
CA SER A 176 -5.44 -1.61 -30.24
C SER A 176 -5.47 -2.15 -31.68
N ARG A 177 -5.75 -3.44 -31.83
CA ARG A 177 -6.20 -4.02 -33.11
C ARG A 177 -7.73 -3.84 -33.22
N PRO A 178 -8.26 -3.46 -34.39
CA PRO A 178 -9.71 -3.32 -34.55
C PRO A 178 -10.37 -4.71 -34.62
N VAL A 179 -11.46 -4.86 -33.85
CA VAL A 179 -12.34 -6.04 -33.88
C VAL A 179 -13.27 -5.92 -35.09
N ARG A 180 -13.29 -6.94 -35.96
CA ARG A 180 -14.30 -7.08 -37.01
C ARG A 180 -15.63 -7.58 -36.41
N PRO A 181 -16.79 -7.12 -36.88
CA PRO A 181 -18.07 -7.67 -36.46
C PRO A 181 -18.32 -9.00 -37.17
N SER A 182 -18.76 -10.01 -36.41
CA SER A 182 -19.27 -11.27 -36.92
C SER A 182 -20.68 -11.08 -37.47
N ALA A 183 -20.86 -11.32 -38.77
CA ALA A 183 -22.17 -11.54 -39.40
C ALA A 183 -22.71 -12.90 -38.93
N GLY A 184 -24.02 -12.96 -38.69
CA GLY A 184 -24.71 -14.14 -38.17
C GLY A 184 -24.93 -15.24 -39.19
N GLU A 185 -25.29 -16.41 -38.65
CA GLU A 185 -26.42 -17.29 -38.99
C GLU A 185 -26.72 -18.16 -37.77
#